data_AF-M3DLB9-F1
#
_entry.id   AF-M3DLB9-F1
#
_cell.length_a   1.000
_cell.length_b   1.000
_cell.length_c   1.000
_cell.angle_alpha   90.00
_cell.angle_beta   90.00
_cell.angle_gamma   90.00
#
_symmetry.space_group_name_H-M   'P 1'
#
loop_
_entity.id
_entity.type
_entity.pdbx_description
1 polymer ?
#
loop_
_entity_poly.entity_id
_entity_poly.type
_entity_poly.pdbx_seq_one_letter_code
_entity_poly.pdbx_strand_id
1 'polypeptide(L)'
;MTLLPITVPASLLSIHRLDPESKGWGFRVDHAVATAAGETYLLTGLRRYRSHAVGSADPAEQNFGYQLITRHGVDGKPTASAVFGQAVPGGAPSAVPEGDEATLAVLPDGTIALSSSPGSTHLLSPDLDEVLASWPMSSGWHRKENREEDPFAASITITPAGRLLCMTSEYGISNWAGARPNIVAVSEPGSSLGPGYKPALQAIAALDARTGRQNDADRHAHVRYGDAPVGRGNRPSPSLTEALSELTGTSGSLYGYVDSTMTRPAALADDLFVVPVFGRTYRSSNRGQEFSFALVDDRGVVRGRLGGLHLREDSPFTGFDFTVVADPRRGRAFHLNRYGLYTWSADGVLRARMSTAEQPFKPLVHFQLLECTPAGELLLAHRKQHLLLRMPVPHDLDGLAAAVEAALKGYGRERTALKKQYAPVNWLWRDSSAAVNHL
;
A
#
# COMPACT_ATOMS: atom_id res chain seq x y z
N MET A 1 -6.99 -13.03 -19.75
CA MET A 1 -6.12 -11.95 -19.28
C MET A 1 -6.99 -10.71 -19.27
N THR A 2 -6.90 -9.93 -18.18
CA THR A 2 -7.82 -8.82 -17.94
C THR A 2 -7.00 -7.57 -17.68
N LEU A 3 -6.97 -6.67 -18.66
CA LEU A 3 -6.42 -5.33 -18.54
C LEU A 3 -7.55 -4.34 -18.23
N LEU A 4 -7.43 -3.60 -17.13
CA LEU A 4 -8.42 -2.61 -16.69
C LEU A 4 -7.91 -1.19 -16.93
N PRO A 5 -8.75 -0.27 -17.43
CA PRO A 5 -8.42 1.15 -17.45
C PRO A 5 -8.51 1.72 -16.04
N ILE A 6 -7.49 2.46 -15.63
CA ILE A 6 -7.51 3.22 -14.37
C ILE A 6 -8.05 4.60 -14.71
N THR A 7 -9.35 4.78 -14.47
CA THR A 7 -10.14 5.91 -14.96
C THR A 7 -10.20 7.06 -13.98
N VAL A 8 -10.51 8.25 -14.49
CA VAL A 8 -10.87 9.44 -13.72
C VAL A 8 -12.30 9.84 -14.08
N PRO A 9 -13.16 10.19 -13.11
CA PRO A 9 -14.50 10.71 -13.38
C PRO A 9 -14.49 11.91 -14.33
N ALA A 10 -15.24 11.83 -15.41
CA ALA A 10 -15.37 12.90 -16.40
C ALA A 10 -15.96 14.18 -15.79
N SER A 11 -16.84 14.04 -14.79
CA SER A 11 -17.39 15.16 -14.01
C SER A 11 -16.28 15.97 -13.33
N LEU A 12 -15.32 15.29 -12.69
CA LEU A 12 -14.19 15.95 -12.01
C LEU A 12 -13.28 16.69 -13.00
N LEU A 13 -13.02 16.10 -14.17
CA LEU A 13 -12.26 16.74 -15.24
C LEU A 13 -12.99 17.97 -15.80
N SER A 14 -14.31 17.90 -15.93
CA SER A 14 -15.14 19.00 -16.41
C SER A 14 -15.17 20.16 -15.42
N ILE A 15 -15.35 19.89 -14.12
CA ILE A 15 -15.34 20.89 -13.04
C ILE A 15 -14.06 21.73 -13.08
N HIS A 16 -12.91 21.06 -13.22
CA HIS A 16 -11.61 21.75 -13.24
C HIS A 16 -11.15 22.21 -14.63
N ARG A 17 -11.98 22.04 -15.67
CA ARG A 17 -11.61 22.26 -17.09
C ARG A 17 -10.21 21.70 -17.38
N LEU A 18 -9.93 20.50 -16.88
CA LEU A 18 -8.59 19.93 -16.93
C LEU A 18 -8.29 19.50 -18.36
N ASP A 19 -7.33 20.18 -18.99
CA ASP A 19 -6.74 19.75 -20.24
C ASP A 19 -5.63 18.73 -19.98
N PRO A 20 -5.78 17.45 -20.37
CA PRO A 20 -4.75 16.43 -20.18
C PRO A 20 -3.51 16.65 -21.05
N GLU A 21 -3.56 17.55 -22.03
CA GLU A 21 -2.38 17.96 -22.81
C GLU A 21 -1.55 19.03 -22.12
N SER A 22 -2.15 19.75 -21.17
CA SER A 22 -1.46 20.74 -20.37
C SER A 22 -0.48 20.12 -19.35
N LYS A 23 0.52 20.91 -18.94
CA LYS A 23 1.43 20.57 -17.83
C LYS A 23 0.84 21.02 -16.49
N GLY A 24 1.44 20.55 -15.39
CA GLY A 24 1.11 21.03 -14.02
C GLY A 24 0.05 20.22 -13.29
N TRP A 25 -0.36 19.09 -13.86
CA TRP A 25 -1.17 18.08 -13.17
C TRP A 25 -0.43 16.75 -13.13
N GLY A 26 -0.90 15.83 -12.28
CA GLY A 26 -0.39 14.48 -12.20
C GLY A 26 -1.46 13.51 -11.75
N PHE A 27 -1.37 12.29 -12.26
CA PHE A 27 -2.19 11.16 -11.85
C PHE A 27 -1.28 10.02 -11.42
N ARG A 28 -1.52 9.45 -10.24
CA ARG A 28 -0.75 8.35 -9.68
C ARG A 28 -1.68 7.22 -9.25
N VAL A 29 -1.15 6.01 -9.29
CA VAL A 29 -1.85 4.81 -8.78
C VAL A 29 -1.17 4.45 -7.48
N ASP A 30 -1.93 4.43 -6.40
CA ASP A 30 -1.39 4.26 -5.05
C ASP A 30 -1.53 2.81 -4.58
N HIS A 31 -2.71 2.18 -4.78
CA HIS A 31 -2.94 0.78 -4.39
C HIS A 31 -4.08 0.14 -5.19
N ALA A 32 -4.22 -1.19 -5.08
CA ALA A 32 -5.36 -1.92 -5.59
C ALA A 32 -5.65 -3.15 -4.72
N VAL A 33 -6.92 -3.54 -4.59
CA VAL A 33 -7.33 -4.79 -3.97
C VAL A 33 -8.44 -5.44 -4.79
N ALA A 34 -8.61 -6.75 -4.64
CA ALA A 34 -9.68 -7.48 -5.31
C ALA A 34 -10.48 -8.31 -4.31
N THR A 35 -11.78 -8.43 -4.55
CA THR A 35 -12.64 -9.34 -3.80
C THR A 35 -12.43 -10.78 -4.27
N ALA A 36 -12.85 -11.76 -3.46
CA ALA A 36 -12.86 -13.15 -3.89
C ALA A 36 -13.77 -13.40 -5.11
N ALA A 37 -14.80 -12.57 -5.29
CA ALA A 37 -15.69 -12.61 -6.46
C ALA A 37 -15.05 -12.03 -7.74
N GLY A 38 -13.91 -11.35 -7.62
CA GLY A 38 -13.15 -10.83 -8.75
C GLY A 38 -13.39 -9.37 -9.08
N GLU A 39 -14.20 -8.65 -8.29
CA GLU A 39 -14.27 -7.19 -8.34
C GLU A 39 -12.93 -6.58 -7.91
N THR A 40 -12.64 -5.35 -8.34
CA THR A 40 -11.36 -4.70 -8.05
C THR A 40 -11.60 -3.26 -7.61
N TYR A 41 -10.94 -2.84 -6.54
CA TYR A 41 -10.94 -1.46 -6.04
C TYR A 41 -9.57 -0.86 -6.28
N LEU A 42 -9.52 0.27 -6.96
CA LEU A 42 -8.30 0.97 -7.33
C LEU A 42 -8.21 2.31 -6.59
N LEU A 43 -7.14 2.50 -5.82
CA LEU A 43 -6.84 3.77 -5.15
C LEU A 43 -5.86 4.58 -6.00
N THR A 44 -6.22 5.83 -6.28
CA THR A 44 -5.44 6.73 -7.12
C THR A 44 -5.40 8.14 -6.55
N GLY A 45 -4.39 8.91 -6.95
CA GLY A 45 -4.26 10.33 -6.61
C GLY A 45 -4.28 11.17 -7.88
N LEU A 46 -5.16 12.17 -7.94
CA LEU A 46 -5.23 13.17 -9.00
C LEU A 46 -4.95 14.55 -8.41
N ARG A 47 -3.94 15.25 -8.94
CA ARG A 47 -3.57 16.57 -8.44
C ARG A 47 -3.25 17.56 -9.54
N ARG A 48 -3.45 18.84 -9.26
CA ARG A 48 -2.95 19.97 -10.04
C ARG A 48 -2.30 20.99 -9.10
N TYR A 49 -1.08 21.40 -9.46
CA TYR A 49 -0.37 22.47 -8.76
C TYR A 49 0.17 23.50 -9.75
N ARG A 50 -0.22 24.75 -9.53
CA ARG A 50 0.18 25.96 -10.24
C ARG A 50 0.55 27.00 -9.17
N SER A 51 1.81 27.41 -9.15
CA SER A 51 2.34 28.40 -8.20
C SER A 51 1.62 29.75 -8.27
N HIS A 52 1.19 30.16 -9.46
CA HIS A 52 0.55 31.46 -9.69
C HIS A 52 -0.96 31.48 -9.43
N ALA A 53 -1.57 30.32 -9.16
CA ALA A 53 -3.02 30.18 -8.96
C ALA A 53 -3.40 29.88 -7.49
N VAL A 54 -2.46 30.08 -6.56
CA VAL A 54 -2.72 29.95 -5.13
C VAL A 54 -3.80 30.95 -4.71
N GLY A 55 -4.90 30.45 -4.16
CA GLY A 55 -6.05 31.27 -3.74
C GLY A 55 -7.02 31.63 -4.86
N SER A 56 -6.87 31.08 -6.08
CA SER A 56 -7.88 31.27 -7.13
C SER A 56 -9.22 30.65 -6.74
N ALA A 57 -10.30 31.40 -6.95
CA ALA A 57 -11.67 30.93 -6.76
C ALA A 57 -12.26 30.26 -8.01
N ASP A 58 -11.64 30.43 -9.20
CA ASP A 58 -12.06 29.74 -10.42
C ASP A 58 -11.60 28.28 -10.36
N PRO A 59 -12.51 27.28 -10.36
CA PRO A 59 -12.17 25.87 -10.37
C PRO A 59 -11.20 25.45 -11.48
N ALA A 60 -11.16 26.18 -12.60
CA ALA A 60 -10.25 25.89 -13.69
C ALA A 60 -8.81 26.31 -13.45
N GLU A 61 -8.60 27.28 -12.59
CA GLU A 61 -7.27 27.77 -12.22
C GLU A 61 -6.83 27.22 -10.86
N GLN A 62 -7.78 26.85 -10.00
CA GLN A 62 -7.52 26.39 -8.64
C GLN A 62 -6.59 25.16 -8.59
N ASN A 63 -5.70 25.13 -7.60
CA ASN A 63 -4.97 23.92 -7.24
C ASN A 63 -5.91 22.89 -6.59
N PHE A 64 -5.67 21.61 -6.86
CA PHE A 64 -6.43 20.54 -6.22
C PHE A 64 -5.57 19.32 -5.95
N GLY A 65 -5.93 18.57 -4.91
CA GLY A 65 -5.44 17.23 -4.61
C GLY A 65 -6.61 16.34 -4.20
N TYR A 66 -6.94 15.35 -5.03
CA TYR A 66 -7.97 14.36 -4.75
C TYR A 66 -7.35 12.99 -4.67
N GLN A 67 -7.87 12.18 -3.76
CA GLN A 67 -7.75 10.73 -3.83
C GLN A 67 -9.08 10.15 -4.31
N LEU A 68 -8.97 9.07 -5.08
CA LEU A 68 -10.12 8.39 -5.66
C LEU A 68 -10.02 6.90 -5.42
N ILE A 69 -11.13 6.28 -5.02
CA ILE A 69 -11.30 4.82 -5.09
C ILE A 69 -12.29 4.54 -6.22
N THR A 70 -11.87 3.78 -7.23
CA THR A 70 -12.75 3.30 -8.30
C THR A 70 -13.00 1.81 -8.15
N ARG A 71 -14.27 1.41 -8.13
CA ARG A 71 -14.70 0.01 -8.15
C ARG A 71 -14.92 -0.45 -9.59
N HIS A 72 -14.24 -1.51 -9.98
CA HIS A 72 -14.46 -2.24 -11.22
C HIS A 72 -15.23 -3.53 -10.93
N GLY A 73 -16.31 -3.74 -11.68
CA GLY A 73 -17.07 -4.99 -11.64
C GLY A 73 -16.24 -6.17 -12.17
N VAL A 74 -16.80 -7.38 -12.08
CA VAL A 74 -16.15 -8.61 -12.56
C VAL A 74 -15.89 -8.60 -14.08
N ASP A 75 -16.64 -7.81 -14.84
CA ASP A 75 -16.43 -7.59 -16.28
C ASP A 75 -15.32 -6.57 -16.58
N GLY A 76 -14.72 -5.99 -15.54
CA GLY A 76 -13.65 -5.02 -15.64
C GLY A 76 -14.11 -3.60 -15.97
N LYS A 77 -15.40 -3.28 -15.93
CA LYS A 77 -15.90 -1.92 -16.12
C LYS A 77 -16.00 -1.16 -14.79
N PRO A 78 -15.67 0.15 -14.77
CA PRO A 78 -15.98 1.00 -13.63
C PRO A 78 -17.49 0.99 -13.31
N THR A 79 -17.83 0.91 -12.03
CA THR A 79 -19.22 0.87 -11.54
C THR A 79 -19.51 1.98 -10.54
N ALA A 80 -18.55 2.29 -9.67
CA ALA A 80 -18.61 3.40 -8.72
C ALA A 80 -17.23 4.05 -8.54
N SER A 81 -17.21 5.32 -8.15
CA SER A 81 -16.01 6.05 -7.76
C SER A 81 -16.29 6.97 -6.58
N ALA A 82 -15.53 6.81 -5.51
CA ALA A 82 -15.48 7.76 -4.41
C ALA A 82 -14.36 8.78 -4.65
N VAL A 83 -14.64 10.06 -4.41
CA VAL A 83 -13.68 11.18 -4.46
C VAL A 83 -13.58 11.79 -3.08
N PHE A 84 -12.35 11.94 -2.57
CA PHE A 84 -12.09 12.47 -1.24
C PHE A 84 -10.76 13.24 -1.16
N GLY A 85 -10.47 13.80 0.01
CA GLY A 85 -9.26 14.56 0.31
C GLY A 85 -9.50 16.06 0.37
N GLN A 86 -9.50 16.72 -0.79
CA GLN A 86 -9.92 18.12 -0.89
C GLN A 86 -11.44 18.21 -1.14
N ALA A 87 -12.07 19.28 -0.66
CA ALA A 87 -13.45 19.59 -1.03
C ALA A 87 -13.56 19.85 -2.55
N VAL A 88 -14.57 19.26 -3.19
CA VAL A 88 -14.90 19.56 -4.59
C VAL A 88 -15.55 20.94 -4.66
N PRO A 89 -15.27 21.79 -5.67
CA PRO A 89 -15.89 23.10 -5.80
C PRO A 89 -17.42 23.08 -5.67
N GLY A 90 -17.95 23.87 -4.72
CA GLY A 90 -19.39 23.92 -4.41
C GLY A 90 -19.92 22.76 -3.57
N GLY A 91 -19.06 21.82 -3.15
CA GLY A 91 -19.39 20.69 -2.29
C GLY A 91 -19.09 20.93 -0.81
N ALA A 92 -19.52 19.97 0.02
CA ALA A 92 -19.17 19.92 1.43
C ALA A 92 -17.67 19.56 1.61
N PRO A 93 -17.08 19.86 2.79
CA PRO A 93 -15.79 19.30 3.16
C PRO A 93 -15.80 17.78 3.06
N SER A 94 -14.68 17.21 2.62
CA SER A 94 -14.55 15.75 2.53
C SER A 94 -14.52 15.12 3.93
N ALA A 95 -15.29 14.06 4.15
CA ALA A 95 -15.26 13.31 5.41
C ALA A 95 -13.95 12.51 5.58
N VAL A 96 -13.25 12.24 4.47
CA VAL A 96 -11.97 11.54 4.46
C VAL A 96 -10.87 12.49 3.95
N PRO A 97 -9.91 12.90 4.80
CA PRO A 97 -8.83 13.77 4.37
C PRO A 97 -7.85 13.04 3.43
N GLU A 98 -7.03 13.79 2.70
CA GLU A 98 -5.96 13.21 1.89
C GLU A 98 -4.94 12.54 2.82
N GLY A 99 -4.60 11.29 2.52
CA GLY A 99 -3.66 10.49 3.29
C GLY A 99 -2.37 10.20 2.51
N ASP A 100 -1.24 10.28 3.20
CA ASP A 100 0.05 9.82 2.68
C ASP A 100 0.13 8.28 2.73
N GLU A 101 0.74 7.68 1.71
CA GLU A 101 0.96 6.22 1.61
C GLU A 101 -0.33 5.40 1.83
N ALA A 102 -1.45 5.91 1.31
CA ALA A 102 -2.75 5.29 1.51
C ALA A 102 -2.85 3.91 0.84
N THR A 103 -3.49 2.97 1.54
CA THR A 103 -3.68 1.57 1.12
C THR A 103 -5.12 1.14 1.35
N LEU A 104 -5.52 0.08 0.64
CA LEU A 104 -6.85 -0.52 0.73
C LEU A 104 -6.77 -1.95 1.27
N ALA A 105 -7.82 -2.36 1.96
CA ALA A 105 -8.13 -3.77 2.25
C ALA A 105 -9.64 -4.00 2.06
N VAL A 106 -10.01 -5.18 1.55
CA VAL A 106 -11.40 -5.65 1.57
C VAL A 106 -11.56 -6.51 2.83
N LEU A 107 -12.35 -6.05 3.78
CA LEU A 107 -12.64 -6.78 5.01
C LEU A 107 -13.49 -8.04 4.72
N PRO A 108 -13.54 -9.03 5.63
CA PRO A 108 -14.29 -10.27 5.40
C PRO A 108 -15.79 -10.08 5.11
N ASP A 109 -16.39 -9.00 5.58
CA ASP A 109 -17.79 -8.62 5.34
C ASP A 109 -18.01 -7.85 4.02
N GLY A 110 -16.94 -7.58 3.27
CA GLY A 110 -16.95 -6.82 2.02
C GLY A 110 -16.68 -5.32 2.20
N THR A 111 -16.68 -4.80 3.43
CA THR A 111 -16.38 -3.40 3.75
C THR A 111 -14.99 -3.02 3.24
N ILE A 112 -14.83 -1.80 2.72
CA ILE A 112 -13.53 -1.31 2.23
C ILE A 112 -12.86 -0.52 3.34
N ALA A 113 -11.71 -0.99 3.81
CA ALA A 113 -10.87 -0.25 4.73
C ALA A 113 -9.82 0.55 3.95
N LEU A 114 -9.85 1.87 4.11
CA LEU A 114 -8.83 2.79 3.62
C LEU A 114 -7.92 3.17 4.80
N SER A 115 -6.64 2.83 4.72
CA SER A 115 -5.66 3.17 5.76
C SER A 115 -4.59 4.10 5.21
N SER A 116 -4.13 5.07 6.00
CA SER A 116 -3.08 6.00 5.58
C SER A 116 -2.13 6.35 6.72
N SER A 117 -0.90 6.70 6.35
CA SER A 117 0.12 7.17 7.29
C SER A 117 -0.27 8.55 7.85
N PRO A 118 -0.08 8.82 9.16
CA PRO A 118 0.60 7.97 10.12
C PRO A 118 -0.27 6.89 10.77
N GLY A 119 -1.60 6.88 10.67
CA GLY A 119 -2.37 5.80 11.32
C GLY A 119 -3.88 5.94 11.19
N SER A 120 -4.32 6.68 10.18
CA SER A 120 -5.75 6.93 9.94
C SER A 120 -6.36 5.70 9.28
N THR A 121 -7.55 5.31 9.73
CA THR A 121 -8.35 4.27 9.05
C THR A 121 -9.79 4.74 8.87
N HIS A 122 -10.32 4.55 7.67
CA HIS A 122 -11.70 4.87 7.31
C HIS A 122 -12.37 3.62 6.73
N LEU A 123 -13.60 3.33 7.16
CA LEU A 123 -14.42 2.26 6.59
C LEU A 123 -15.40 2.86 5.61
N LEU A 124 -15.47 2.28 4.41
CA LEU A 124 -16.36 2.70 3.34
C LEU A 124 -17.28 1.54 2.96
N SER A 125 -18.51 1.88 2.57
CA SER A 125 -19.42 0.91 1.98
C SER A 125 -18.80 0.26 0.72
N PRO A 126 -19.14 -0.99 0.38
CA PRO A 126 -18.66 -1.64 -0.84
C PRO A 126 -19.08 -0.89 -2.13
N ASP A 127 -20.20 -0.16 -2.09
CA ASP A 127 -20.68 0.67 -3.18
C ASP A 127 -20.02 2.05 -3.26
N LEU A 128 -19.12 2.36 -2.30
CA LEU A 128 -18.33 3.59 -2.22
C LEU A 128 -19.19 4.86 -2.12
N ASP A 129 -20.37 4.77 -1.52
CA ASP A 129 -21.34 5.86 -1.36
C ASP A 129 -21.41 6.41 0.08
N GLU A 130 -20.84 5.71 1.05
CA GLU A 130 -20.92 6.09 2.46
C GLU A 130 -19.60 5.83 3.20
N VAL A 131 -19.23 6.75 4.10
CA VAL A 131 -18.20 6.56 5.13
C VAL A 131 -18.86 5.99 6.38
N LEU A 132 -18.60 4.73 6.69
CA LEU A 132 -19.23 4.00 7.78
C LEU A 132 -18.58 4.27 9.14
N ALA A 133 -17.27 4.50 9.16
CA ALA A 133 -16.51 4.78 10.37
C ALA A 133 -15.18 5.49 10.05
N SER A 134 -14.61 6.20 11.01
CA SER A 134 -13.33 6.89 10.85
C SER A 134 -12.55 6.96 12.17
N TRP A 135 -11.28 6.58 12.11
CA TRP A 135 -10.30 6.67 13.19
C TRP A 135 -9.10 7.47 12.72
N PRO A 136 -9.19 8.81 12.68
CA PRO A 136 -8.14 9.65 12.13
C PRO A 136 -6.93 9.73 13.07
N MET A 137 -5.76 9.94 12.47
CA MET A 137 -4.53 10.31 13.16
C MET A 137 -4.00 11.61 12.53
N SER A 138 -3.74 12.64 13.35
CA SER A 138 -3.17 13.88 12.84
C SER A 138 -1.78 13.64 12.25
N SER A 139 -1.60 14.01 10.99
CA SER A 139 -0.27 14.22 10.42
C SER A 139 0.34 15.51 10.99
N GLY A 140 1.66 15.55 11.17
CA GLY A 140 2.33 16.77 11.60
C GLY A 140 3.74 16.59 12.17
N TRP A 141 4.56 17.62 11.94
CA TRP A 141 5.91 17.77 12.48
C TRP A 141 5.94 18.23 13.95
N HIS A 142 4.78 18.33 14.60
CA HIS A 142 4.67 18.80 15.98
C HIS A 142 3.96 17.77 16.85
N ARG A 143 4.49 17.56 18.06
CA ARG A 143 3.78 16.80 19.09
C ARG A 143 2.61 17.67 19.55
N LYS A 144 1.37 17.25 19.30
CA LYS A 144 0.22 17.82 20.00
C LYS A 144 0.24 17.26 21.42
N GLU A 145 0.26 18.13 22.42
CA GLU A 145 0.41 17.73 23.84
C GLU A 145 -0.89 17.17 24.45
N ASN A 146 -2.05 17.52 23.88
CA ASN A 146 -3.37 16.97 24.24
C ASN A 146 -3.97 16.23 23.04
N ARG A 147 -3.93 14.89 23.05
CA ARG A 147 -4.48 14.06 21.97
C ARG A 147 -5.59 13.17 22.51
N GLU A 148 -6.81 13.48 22.11
CA GLU A 148 -7.99 12.60 22.26
C GLU A 148 -8.17 11.72 21.01
N GLU A 149 -7.15 11.63 20.15
CA GLU A 149 -7.21 10.83 18.93
C GLU A 149 -7.20 9.34 19.26
N ASP A 150 -8.08 8.58 18.60
CA ASP A 150 -8.16 7.12 18.72
C ASP A 150 -7.84 6.43 17.38
N PRO A 151 -6.59 6.55 16.86
CA PRO A 151 -6.20 6.05 15.54
C PRO A 151 -6.15 4.53 15.49
N PHE A 152 -6.35 3.89 14.33
CA PHE A 152 -6.35 2.43 14.24
C PHE A 152 -5.07 1.85 13.63
N ALA A 153 -4.86 1.99 12.32
CA ALA A 153 -3.73 1.41 11.61
C ALA A 153 -3.30 2.27 10.41
N ALA A 154 -2.00 2.27 10.11
CA ALA A 154 -1.42 2.90 8.92
C ALA A 154 -1.59 2.03 7.67
N SER A 155 -1.69 0.71 7.84
CA SER A 155 -2.06 -0.22 6.78
C SER A 155 -2.72 -1.47 7.37
N ILE A 156 -3.58 -2.11 6.57
CA ILE A 156 -4.26 -3.36 6.91
C ILE A 156 -4.06 -4.36 5.78
N THR A 157 -3.80 -5.61 6.13
CA THR A 157 -3.78 -6.78 5.25
C THR A 157 -4.65 -7.86 5.90
N ILE A 158 -5.37 -8.64 5.09
CA ILE A 158 -6.26 -9.70 5.59
C ILE A 158 -5.58 -11.05 5.43
N THR A 159 -5.53 -11.84 6.50
CA THR A 159 -5.04 -13.22 6.44
C THR A 159 -6.10 -14.15 5.83
N PRO A 160 -5.76 -15.38 5.38
CA PRO A 160 -6.75 -16.34 4.89
C PRO A 160 -7.93 -16.60 5.83
N ALA A 161 -7.72 -16.65 7.15
CA ALA A 161 -8.73 -16.81 8.19
C ALA A 161 -9.49 -15.52 8.53
N GLY A 162 -9.22 -14.42 7.83
CA GLY A 162 -9.89 -13.13 8.03
C GLY A 162 -9.34 -12.30 9.18
N ARG A 163 -8.17 -12.65 9.75
CA ARG A 163 -7.50 -11.81 10.75
C ARG A 163 -6.98 -10.54 10.10
N LEU A 164 -6.90 -9.47 10.88
CA LEU A 164 -6.30 -8.20 10.46
C LEU A 164 -4.82 -8.25 10.80
N LEU A 165 -3.96 -8.21 9.79
CA LEU A 165 -2.53 -7.92 9.91
C LEU A 165 -2.35 -6.42 9.73
N CYS A 166 -2.04 -5.72 10.82
CA CYS A 166 -1.99 -4.27 10.88
C CYS A 166 -0.56 -3.78 11.07
N MET A 167 -0.25 -2.67 10.42
CA MET A 167 0.89 -1.84 10.76
C MET A 167 0.38 -0.60 11.49
N THR A 168 0.83 -0.36 12.72
CA THR A 168 0.41 0.78 13.52
C THR A 168 1.58 1.70 13.83
N SER A 169 1.27 2.97 14.08
CA SER A 169 2.28 3.97 14.38
C SER A 169 2.33 4.33 15.83
N GLU A 170 3.50 4.83 16.22
CA GLU A 170 3.75 5.33 17.55
C GLU A 170 4.43 6.70 17.48
N TYR A 171 4.14 7.53 18.48
CA TYR A 171 4.90 8.75 18.74
C TYR A 171 6.19 8.42 19.50
N GLY A 172 7.19 9.29 19.41
CA GLY A 172 8.37 9.26 20.29
C GLY A 172 9.38 8.15 20.02
N ILE A 173 9.29 7.45 18.87
CA ILE A 173 10.17 6.34 18.46
C ILE A 173 11.52 6.80 17.86
N SER A 174 11.71 8.11 17.64
CA SER A 174 12.98 8.62 17.10
C SER A 174 13.25 10.06 17.52
N ASN A 175 14.38 10.59 17.08
CA ASN A 175 14.73 12.00 17.27
C ASN A 175 13.85 12.97 16.45
N TRP A 176 13.00 12.44 15.57
CA TRP A 176 12.10 13.21 14.73
C TRP A 176 10.73 13.36 15.40
N ALA A 177 10.08 14.48 15.11
CA ALA A 177 8.71 14.71 15.56
C ALA A 177 7.71 13.92 14.72
N GLY A 178 6.51 13.72 15.27
CA GLY A 178 5.40 13.00 14.63
C GLY A 178 5.31 11.52 14.99
N ALA A 179 4.23 10.89 14.55
CA ALA A 179 4.04 9.44 14.66
C ALA A 179 4.68 8.74 13.46
N ARG A 180 5.16 7.52 13.66
CA ARG A 180 5.77 6.70 12.60
C ARG A 180 5.35 5.25 12.72
N PRO A 181 5.17 4.54 11.59
CA PRO A 181 4.92 3.10 11.61
C PRO A 181 6.03 2.41 12.38
N ASN A 182 5.66 1.72 13.46
CA ASN A 182 6.63 1.03 14.31
C ASN A 182 6.18 -0.36 14.78
N ILE A 183 4.88 -0.64 14.85
CA ILE A 183 4.38 -1.94 15.29
C ILE A 183 3.73 -2.70 14.15
N VAL A 184 4.05 -3.99 14.05
CA VAL A 184 3.25 -4.97 13.33
C VAL A 184 2.44 -5.74 14.37
N ALA A 185 1.13 -5.79 14.17
CA ALA A 185 0.19 -6.42 15.08
C ALA A 185 -0.86 -7.24 14.32
N VAL A 186 -1.44 -8.22 14.98
CA VAL A 186 -2.46 -9.09 14.39
C VAL A 186 -3.70 -9.11 15.27
N SER A 187 -4.90 -9.10 14.69
CA SER A 187 -6.12 -9.30 15.46
C SER A 187 -6.26 -10.77 15.90
N GLU A 188 -7.05 -10.99 16.94
CA GLU A 188 -7.51 -12.33 17.29
C GLU A 188 -8.37 -12.93 16.17
N PRO A 189 -8.36 -14.26 16.00
CA PRO A 189 -9.30 -14.94 15.11
C PRO A 189 -10.76 -14.56 15.38
N GLY A 190 -11.53 -14.30 14.33
CA GLY A 190 -12.94 -13.93 14.42
C GLY A 190 -13.21 -12.49 14.88
N SER A 191 -12.17 -11.70 15.20
CA SER A 191 -12.33 -10.28 15.46
C SER A 191 -12.60 -9.52 14.15
N SER A 192 -13.63 -8.68 14.15
CA SER A 192 -13.95 -7.80 13.02
C SER A 192 -13.55 -6.35 13.30
N LEU A 193 -13.32 -5.58 12.25
CA LEU A 193 -13.29 -4.12 12.32
C LEU A 193 -14.61 -3.61 11.73
N GLY A 194 -15.33 -2.76 12.45
CA GLY A 194 -16.64 -2.29 12.00
C GLY A 194 -17.07 -0.99 12.66
N PRO A 195 -18.22 -0.41 12.25
CA PRO A 195 -18.74 0.81 12.84
C PRO A 195 -18.91 0.68 14.36
N GLY A 196 -18.27 1.57 15.11
CA GLY A 196 -18.31 1.57 16.58
C GLY A 196 -17.53 0.44 17.26
N TYR A 197 -16.84 -0.43 16.51
CA TYR A 197 -16.06 -1.52 17.07
C TYR A 197 -14.64 -1.58 16.51
N LYS A 198 -13.67 -1.47 17.42
CA LYS A 198 -12.24 -1.54 17.15
C LYS A 198 -11.66 -2.79 17.81
N PRO A 199 -11.19 -3.78 17.03
CA PRO A 199 -10.65 -4.99 17.62
C PRO A 199 -9.33 -4.70 18.32
N ALA A 200 -9.05 -5.45 19.39
CA ALA A 200 -7.72 -5.48 19.96
C ALA A 200 -6.74 -6.13 18.96
N LEU A 201 -5.53 -5.59 18.91
CA LEU A 201 -4.43 -6.04 18.08
C LEU A 201 -3.28 -6.50 18.98
N GLN A 202 -2.85 -7.74 18.80
CA GLN A 202 -1.69 -8.30 19.48
C GLN A 202 -0.42 -7.93 18.70
N ALA A 203 0.44 -7.11 19.31
CA ALA A 203 1.72 -6.75 18.74
C ALA A 203 2.63 -7.97 18.66
N ILE A 204 3.17 -8.22 17.47
CA ILE A 204 4.07 -9.34 17.18
C ILE A 204 5.49 -8.85 16.88
N ALA A 205 5.66 -7.64 16.33
CA ALA A 205 6.98 -7.08 16.08
C ALA A 205 6.98 -5.56 16.31
N ALA A 206 8.10 -5.06 16.79
CA ALA A 206 8.42 -3.64 16.80
C ALA A 206 9.60 -3.39 15.85
N LEU A 207 9.51 -2.40 14.97
CA LEU A 207 10.62 -2.01 14.10
C LEU A 207 11.81 -1.53 14.95
N ASP A 208 11.56 -0.59 15.86
CA ASP A 208 12.56 0.08 16.68
C ASP A 208 12.18 0.09 18.17
N ALA A 209 13.16 -0.06 19.06
CA ALA A 209 13.00 -0.06 20.51
C ALA A 209 13.24 1.32 21.17
N ARG A 210 13.70 2.34 20.43
CA ARG A 210 14.05 3.66 20.96
C ARG A 210 12.82 4.46 21.39
N THR A 211 12.41 4.31 22.65
CA THR A 211 11.18 4.92 23.20
C THR A 211 11.42 6.11 24.14
N GLY A 212 12.64 6.67 24.16
CA GLY A 212 13.05 7.67 25.16
C GLY A 212 12.22 8.96 25.20
N ARG A 213 11.35 9.22 24.20
CA ARG A 213 10.46 10.39 24.15
C ARG A 213 8.99 10.04 24.41
N GLN A 214 8.64 8.76 24.56
CA GLN A 214 7.28 8.31 24.81
C GLN A 214 6.81 8.63 26.24
N ASN A 215 5.58 9.11 26.35
CA ASN A 215 4.84 9.24 27.59
C ASN A 215 3.57 8.36 27.56
N ASP A 216 2.81 8.37 28.65
CA ASP A 216 1.64 7.49 28.77
C ASP A 216 0.50 7.87 27.81
N ALA A 217 0.46 9.13 27.35
CA ALA A 217 -0.50 9.60 26.36
C ALA A 217 -0.18 9.12 24.92
N ASP A 218 1.02 8.59 24.68
CA ASP A 218 1.39 8.02 23.38
C ASP A 218 0.96 6.54 23.22
N ARG A 219 0.34 5.95 24.23
CA ARG A 219 -0.13 4.56 24.19
C ARG A 219 -1.53 4.47 23.60
N HIS A 220 -1.75 3.48 22.74
CA HIS A 220 -3.06 3.18 22.19
C HIS A 220 -3.60 1.89 22.78
N ALA A 221 -4.77 1.95 23.43
CA ALA A 221 -5.31 0.84 24.21
C ALA A 221 -5.62 -0.42 23.38
N HIS A 222 -5.92 -0.24 22.08
CA HIS A 222 -6.22 -1.35 21.19
C HIS A 222 -4.97 -2.13 20.73
N VAL A 223 -3.76 -1.58 20.85
CA VAL A 223 -2.53 -2.28 20.46
C VAL A 223 -1.84 -2.80 21.72
N ARG A 224 -1.81 -4.11 21.91
CA ARG A 224 -1.37 -4.76 23.15
C ARG A 224 -0.14 -5.62 22.94
N TYR A 225 0.71 -5.69 23.96
CA TYR A 225 1.74 -6.70 24.09
C TYR A 225 1.56 -7.39 25.44
N GLY A 226 1.17 -8.66 25.41
CA GLY A 226 0.60 -9.34 26.57
C GLY A 226 -0.67 -8.62 27.04
N ASP A 227 -0.80 -8.46 28.36
CA ASP A 227 -2.01 -7.89 28.96
C ASP A 227 -2.02 -6.35 29.00
N ALA A 228 -1.04 -5.67 28.43
CA ALA A 228 -0.94 -4.20 28.51
C ALA A 228 -0.76 -3.56 27.12
N PRO A 229 -1.20 -2.29 26.95
CA PRO A 229 -0.92 -1.53 25.73
C PRO A 229 0.58 -1.45 25.43
N VAL A 230 0.94 -1.42 24.15
CA VAL A 230 2.31 -1.18 23.72
C VAL A 230 2.74 0.22 24.16
N GLY A 231 3.95 0.30 24.71
CA GLY A 231 4.59 1.58 25.02
C GLY A 231 5.82 1.41 25.90
N ARG A 232 6.82 2.27 25.68
CA ARG A 232 8.11 2.23 26.39
C ARG A 232 8.72 0.82 26.31
N GLY A 233 8.98 0.20 27.47
CA GLY A 233 9.56 -1.15 27.55
C GLY A 233 8.57 -2.29 27.29
N ASN A 234 7.25 -2.04 27.28
CA ASN A 234 6.25 -3.09 27.04
C ASN A 234 6.01 -3.25 25.54
N ARG A 235 6.85 -4.04 24.87
CA ARG A 235 6.78 -4.25 23.41
C ARG A 235 7.52 -5.53 22.99
N PRO A 236 7.27 -6.03 21.76
CA PRO A 236 8.06 -7.12 21.18
C PRO A 236 9.55 -6.80 21.17
N SER A 237 10.37 -7.76 21.60
CA SER A 237 11.82 -7.68 21.67
C SER A 237 12.46 -9.05 21.34
N PRO A 238 13.61 -9.11 20.65
CA PRO A 238 14.33 -7.98 20.05
C PRO A 238 13.50 -7.27 18.98
N SER A 239 13.76 -5.99 18.77
CA SER A 239 13.14 -5.25 17.66
C SER A 239 13.62 -5.79 16.31
N LEU A 240 12.86 -5.54 15.23
CA LEU A 240 13.23 -6.00 13.89
C LEU A 240 14.58 -5.42 13.46
N THR A 241 14.88 -4.16 13.81
CA THR A 241 16.17 -3.55 13.50
C THR A 241 17.33 -4.27 14.21
N GLU A 242 17.16 -4.69 15.47
CA GLU A 242 18.15 -5.47 16.21
C GLU A 242 18.31 -6.87 15.63
N ALA A 243 17.20 -7.61 15.46
CA ALA A 243 17.20 -8.97 14.93
C ALA A 243 17.78 -9.05 13.52
N LEU A 244 17.44 -8.10 12.64
CA LEU A 244 17.97 -8.05 11.27
C LEU A 244 19.43 -7.61 11.24
N SER A 245 19.84 -6.70 12.12
CA SER A 245 21.25 -6.31 12.23
C SER A 245 22.13 -7.51 12.62
N GLU A 246 21.66 -8.33 13.57
CA GLU A 246 22.33 -9.59 13.92
C GLU A 246 22.33 -10.58 12.74
N LEU A 247 21.16 -10.82 12.13
CA LEU A 247 21.01 -11.77 11.02
C LEU A 247 21.87 -11.43 9.79
N THR A 248 22.08 -10.14 9.52
CA THR A 248 22.88 -9.65 8.39
C THR A 248 24.33 -9.31 8.74
N GLY A 249 24.71 -9.40 10.03
CA GLY A 249 26.05 -9.02 10.49
C GLY A 249 26.33 -7.51 10.39
N THR A 250 25.29 -6.66 10.49
CA THR A 250 25.39 -5.19 10.40
C THR A 250 25.21 -4.49 11.74
N SER A 251 25.24 -5.23 12.86
CA SER A 251 25.18 -4.68 14.22
C SER A 251 26.21 -3.56 14.44
N GLY A 252 25.73 -2.39 14.86
CA GLY A 252 26.56 -1.20 15.07
C GLY A 252 26.98 -0.44 13.80
N SER A 253 26.57 -0.89 12.61
CA SER A 253 26.85 -0.19 11.36
C SER A 253 25.93 1.03 11.18
N LEU A 254 26.52 2.18 10.83
CA LEU A 254 25.78 3.38 10.42
C LEU A 254 25.00 3.18 9.10
N TYR A 255 25.37 2.16 8.32
CA TYR A 255 24.68 1.77 7.09
C TYR A 255 23.77 0.55 7.30
N GLY A 256 23.65 0.07 8.54
CA GLY A 256 22.75 -1.01 8.93
C GLY A 256 21.30 -0.53 9.07
N TYR A 257 20.56 -1.15 9.98
CA TYR A 257 19.14 -0.86 10.17
C TYR A 257 18.84 0.33 11.11
N VAL A 258 19.83 1.17 11.44
CA VAL A 258 19.60 2.39 12.23
C VAL A 258 18.73 3.39 11.45
N ASP A 259 17.69 3.93 12.10
CA ASP A 259 16.72 4.84 11.46
C ASP A 259 16.03 4.23 10.23
N SER A 260 15.82 2.91 10.24
CA SER A 260 15.07 2.22 9.19
C SER A 260 13.60 2.64 9.16
N THR A 261 12.96 2.33 8.04
CA THR A 261 11.52 2.36 7.89
C THR A 261 11.01 0.95 7.59
N MET A 262 9.73 0.71 7.83
CA MET A 262 9.04 -0.46 7.33
C MET A 262 7.88 -0.03 6.44
N THR A 263 7.48 -0.92 5.53
CA THR A 263 6.27 -0.72 4.71
C THR A 263 5.24 -1.81 5.02
N ARG A 264 4.09 -1.74 4.35
CA ARG A 264 2.95 -2.63 4.57
C ARG A 264 3.37 -4.11 4.60
N PRO A 265 3.06 -4.85 5.67
CA PRO A 265 3.34 -6.28 5.76
C PRO A 265 2.34 -7.09 4.91
N ALA A 266 2.80 -8.25 4.44
CA ALA A 266 2.00 -9.18 3.63
C ALA A 266 1.81 -10.51 4.37
N ALA A 267 0.61 -11.08 4.31
CA ALA A 267 0.32 -12.39 4.90
C ALA A 267 0.73 -13.52 3.95
N LEU A 268 1.65 -14.39 4.39
CA LEU A 268 2.04 -15.62 3.68
C LEU A 268 1.23 -16.83 4.12
N ALA A 269 0.71 -16.79 5.35
CA ALA A 269 -0.23 -17.73 5.94
C ALA A 269 -1.01 -17.00 7.04
N ASP A 270 -1.81 -17.73 7.83
CA ASP A 270 -2.49 -17.17 9.00
C ASP A 270 -1.54 -16.85 10.17
N ASP A 271 -0.39 -17.52 10.19
CA ASP A 271 0.62 -17.47 11.25
C ASP A 271 2.01 -17.04 10.76
N LEU A 272 2.15 -16.64 9.48
CA LEU A 272 3.41 -16.24 8.88
C LEU A 272 3.25 -15.01 8.00
N PHE A 273 4.11 -14.02 8.23
CA PHE A 273 4.06 -12.71 7.58
C PHE A 273 5.40 -12.31 7.00
N VAL A 274 5.36 -11.52 5.92
CA VAL A 274 6.53 -10.80 5.40
C VAL A 274 6.43 -9.36 5.87
N VAL A 275 7.47 -8.88 6.57
CA VAL A 275 7.60 -7.47 6.98
C VAL A 275 8.77 -6.84 6.22
N PRO A 276 8.50 -5.97 5.24
CA PRO A 276 9.55 -5.22 4.55
C PRO A 276 10.18 -4.17 5.47
N VAL A 277 11.50 -4.21 5.61
CA VAL A 277 12.29 -3.27 6.40
C VAL A 277 13.41 -2.73 5.53
N PHE A 278 13.53 -1.40 5.47
CA PHE A 278 14.47 -0.69 4.62
C PHE A 278 15.32 0.25 5.46
N GLY A 279 16.62 0.21 5.25
CA GLY A 279 17.56 1.15 5.83
C GLY A 279 17.24 2.59 5.45
N ARG A 280 17.89 3.53 6.15
CA ARG A 280 17.61 4.96 6.03
C ARG A 280 17.76 5.46 4.59
N THR A 281 16.77 6.22 4.14
CA THR A 281 16.86 6.96 2.88
C THR A 281 17.60 8.29 3.08
N TYR A 282 18.73 8.45 2.39
CA TYR A 282 19.56 9.64 2.32
C TYR A 282 19.26 10.47 1.06
N ARG A 283 19.54 11.79 1.14
CA ARG A 283 19.38 12.72 0.01
C ARG A 283 20.43 12.53 -1.09
N SER A 284 21.63 12.03 -0.76
CA SER A 284 22.77 11.94 -1.67
C SER A 284 22.83 10.64 -2.46
N SER A 285 22.58 9.50 -1.83
CA SER A 285 22.51 8.17 -2.47
C SER A 285 21.96 7.13 -1.50
N ASN A 286 21.14 6.21 -2.03
CA ASN A 286 20.60 5.05 -1.30
C ASN A 286 21.14 3.72 -1.82
N ARG A 287 22.09 3.77 -2.76
CA ARG A 287 22.61 2.56 -3.37
C ARG A 287 23.40 1.76 -2.35
N GLY A 288 23.00 0.51 -2.15
CA GLY A 288 23.64 -0.39 -1.19
C GLY A 288 23.23 -0.17 0.26
N GLN A 289 22.16 0.59 0.52
CA GLN A 289 21.50 0.59 1.83
C GLN A 289 20.90 -0.78 2.13
N GLU A 290 20.94 -1.17 3.41
CA GLU A 290 20.37 -2.44 3.87
C GLU A 290 18.86 -2.52 3.59
N PHE A 291 18.40 -3.71 3.27
CA PHE A 291 16.98 -4.02 3.19
C PHE A 291 16.75 -5.51 3.47
N SER A 292 15.60 -5.82 4.07
CA SER A 292 15.15 -7.18 4.30
C SER A 292 13.65 -7.28 4.16
N PHE A 293 13.21 -8.40 3.63
CA PHE A 293 11.81 -8.84 3.72
C PHE A 293 11.78 -9.91 4.83
N ALA A 294 11.61 -9.48 6.08
CA ALA A 294 11.69 -10.33 7.24
C ALA A 294 10.52 -11.31 7.30
N LEU A 295 10.78 -12.57 7.63
CA LEU A 295 9.75 -13.56 7.90
C LEU A 295 9.47 -13.56 9.40
N VAL A 296 8.24 -13.22 9.79
CA VAL A 296 7.82 -13.09 11.19
C VAL A 296 6.59 -13.95 11.41
N ASP A 297 6.59 -14.79 12.43
CA ASP A 297 5.41 -15.58 12.80
C ASP A 297 4.44 -14.79 13.70
N ASP A 298 3.25 -15.33 13.94
CA ASP A 298 2.22 -14.69 14.77
C ASP A 298 2.52 -14.68 16.28
N ARG A 299 3.66 -15.25 16.68
CA ARG A 299 4.22 -15.14 18.03
C ARG A 299 5.31 -14.07 18.10
N GLY A 300 5.66 -13.45 16.98
CA GLY A 300 6.68 -12.42 16.89
C GLY A 300 8.10 -12.94 16.70
N VAL A 301 8.28 -14.22 16.37
CA VAL A 301 9.62 -14.79 16.13
C VAL A 301 10.03 -14.51 14.69
N VAL A 302 11.22 -13.91 14.52
CA VAL A 302 11.85 -13.76 13.21
C VAL A 302 12.40 -15.11 12.75
N ARG A 303 11.75 -15.72 11.75
CA ARG A 303 12.09 -17.04 11.18
C ARG A 303 13.22 -16.96 10.16
N GLY A 304 13.51 -15.77 9.64
CA GLY A 304 14.50 -15.53 8.59
C GLY A 304 14.10 -14.34 7.73
N ARG A 305 14.44 -14.40 6.43
CA ARG A 305 14.09 -13.39 5.44
C ARG A 305 13.90 -14.00 4.05
N LEU A 306 13.22 -13.31 3.16
CA LEU A 306 13.24 -13.66 1.73
C LEU A 306 14.68 -13.47 1.19
N GLY A 307 15.34 -14.57 0.87
CA GLY A 307 16.76 -14.60 0.50
C GLY A 307 17.03 -14.42 -0.99
N GLY A 308 18.31 -14.45 -1.38
CA GLY A 308 18.71 -14.50 -2.79
C GLY A 308 18.71 -13.17 -3.55
N LEU A 309 18.41 -12.04 -2.88
CA LEU A 309 18.57 -10.70 -3.46
C LEU A 309 19.95 -10.14 -3.14
N HIS A 310 20.61 -9.59 -4.15
CA HIS A 310 21.86 -8.89 -4.00
C HIS A 310 21.63 -7.43 -3.60
N LEU A 311 22.27 -7.00 -2.52
CA LEU A 311 22.11 -5.69 -1.89
C LEU A 311 22.19 -4.50 -2.86
N ARG A 312 23.02 -4.61 -3.92
CA ARG A 312 23.24 -3.53 -4.90
C ARG A 312 22.58 -3.74 -6.25
N GLU A 313 22.43 -4.99 -6.67
CA GLU A 313 21.97 -5.32 -8.04
C GLU A 313 20.46 -5.56 -8.09
N ASP A 314 19.86 -5.92 -6.95
CA ASP A 314 18.43 -6.14 -6.80
C ASP A 314 17.82 -5.12 -5.82
N SER A 315 18.50 -3.98 -5.65
CA SER A 315 18.17 -3.00 -4.61
C SER A 315 16.81 -2.33 -4.87
N PRO A 316 15.87 -2.35 -3.91
CA PRO A 316 14.55 -1.71 -4.04
C PRO A 316 14.66 -0.18 -4.07
N PHE A 317 15.76 0.38 -3.55
CA PHE A 317 16.04 1.82 -3.57
C PHE A 317 16.24 2.35 -4.99
N THR A 318 16.64 1.52 -5.95
CA THR A 318 16.70 1.92 -7.36
C THR A 318 15.31 1.81 -7.99
N GLY A 319 14.56 2.91 -7.94
CA GLY A 319 13.17 2.95 -8.43
C GLY A 319 12.15 3.20 -7.33
N PHE A 320 12.57 3.11 -6.06
CA PHE A 320 11.71 3.24 -4.87
C PHE A 320 10.59 2.19 -4.86
N ASP A 321 10.94 0.95 -5.20
CA ASP A 321 10.03 -0.19 -5.26
C ASP A 321 10.13 -0.96 -3.93
N PHE A 322 9.30 -0.64 -2.94
CA PHE A 322 9.38 -1.22 -1.59
C PHE A 322 8.29 -2.25 -1.28
N THR A 323 7.45 -2.56 -2.25
CA THR A 323 6.29 -3.43 -2.07
C THR A 323 6.67 -4.90 -2.16
N VAL A 324 6.22 -5.68 -1.18
CA VAL A 324 6.09 -7.14 -1.29
C VAL A 324 4.60 -7.48 -1.20
N VAL A 325 4.16 -8.48 -1.94
CA VAL A 325 2.80 -9.02 -1.86
C VAL A 325 2.88 -10.53 -1.69
N ALA A 326 1.79 -11.16 -1.26
CA ALA A 326 1.78 -12.59 -1.03
C ALA A 326 0.50 -13.26 -1.54
N ASP A 327 0.65 -14.48 -2.06
CA ASP A 327 -0.44 -15.45 -2.27
C ASP A 327 -0.42 -16.41 -1.07
N PRO A 328 -1.20 -16.13 -0.01
CA PRO A 328 -1.13 -16.93 1.20
C PRO A 328 -1.69 -18.34 1.03
N ARG A 329 -2.61 -18.55 0.07
CA ARG A 329 -3.17 -19.88 -0.20
C ARG A 329 -2.12 -20.83 -0.76
N ARG A 330 -1.13 -20.30 -1.45
CA ARG A 330 -0.02 -21.08 -2.03
C ARG A 330 1.31 -20.87 -1.32
N GLY A 331 1.33 -20.07 -0.24
CA GLY A 331 2.53 -19.75 0.54
C GLY A 331 3.64 -19.12 -0.30
N ARG A 332 3.32 -18.07 -1.07
CA ARG A 332 4.27 -17.42 -1.98
C ARG A 332 4.36 -15.93 -1.76
N ALA A 333 5.57 -15.38 -1.80
CA ALA A 333 5.81 -13.94 -1.83
C ALA A 333 6.26 -13.50 -3.22
N PHE A 334 5.92 -12.27 -3.60
CA PHE A 334 6.33 -11.65 -4.85
C PHE A 334 6.85 -10.24 -4.62
N HIS A 335 7.88 -9.88 -5.37
CA HIS A 335 8.45 -8.54 -5.39
C HIS A 335 8.78 -8.18 -6.82
N LEU A 336 8.44 -6.96 -7.23
CA LEU A 336 8.82 -6.40 -8.52
C LEU A 336 9.57 -5.11 -8.26
N ASN A 337 10.78 -5.01 -8.79
CA ASN A 337 11.53 -3.77 -8.84
C ASN A 337 12.05 -3.52 -10.26
N ARG A 338 12.89 -2.49 -10.41
CA ARG A 338 13.54 -2.16 -11.69
C ARG A 338 14.28 -3.33 -12.35
N TYR A 339 14.79 -4.29 -11.59
CA TYR A 339 15.71 -5.34 -12.06
C TYR A 339 15.04 -6.69 -12.31
N GLY A 340 13.91 -6.96 -11.66
CA GLY A 340 13.20 -8.21 -11.91
C GLY A 340 11.89 -8.37 -11.16
N LEU A 341 11.14 -9.40 -11.57
CA LEU A 341 10.09 -10.01 -10.77
C LEU A 341 10.67 -11.24 -10.07
N TYR A 342 10.53 -11.27 -8.75
CA TYR A 342 11.08 -12.29 -7.87
C TYR A 342 9.94 -13.02 -7.16
N THR A 343 10.12 -14.31 -6.92
CA THR A 343 9.14 -15.15 -6.24
C THR A 343 9.79 -16.09 -5.25
N TRP A 344 9.24 -16.18 -4.05
CA TRP A 344 9.73 -17.03 -2.97
C TRP A 344 8.67 -18.02 -2.49
N SER A 345 9.12 -19.12 -1.90
CA SER A 345 8.29 -19.95 -1.03
C SER A 345 8.13 -19.34 0.37
N ALA A 346 7.22 -19.88 1.16
CA ALA A 346 6.98 -19.49 2.55
C ALA A 346 8.25 -19.56 3.42
N ASP A 347 9.17 -20.49 3.13
CA ASP A 347 10.45 -20.63 3.83
C ASP A 347 11.49 -19.56 3.44
N GLY A 348 11.15 -18.62 2.56
CA GLY A 348 12.04 -17.55 2.11
C GLY A 348 13.05 -17.95 1.04
N VAL A 349 12.90 -19.12 0.42
CA VAL A 349 13.76 -19.59 -0.67
C VAL A 349 13.32 -18.97 -2.00
N LEU A 350 14.24 -18.32 -2.71
CA LEU A 350 13.98 -17.76 -4.04
C LEU A 350 13.73 -18.89 -5.04
N ARG A 351 12.54 -18.91 -5.65
CA ARG A 351 12.07 -19.95 -6.57
C ARG A 351 12.18 -19.53 -8.03
N ALA A 352 11.96 -18.25 -8.31
CA ALA A 352 12.06 -17.70 -9.67
C ALA A 352 12.54 -16.25 -9.64
N ARG A 353 13.34 -15.90 -10.65
CA ARG A 353 13.74 -14.53 -10.97
C ARG A 353 13.58 -14.32 -12.46
N MET A 354 12.72 -13.38 -12.85
CA MET A 354 12.56 -12.92 -14.22
C MET A 354 13.25 -11.57 -14.35
N SER A 355 14.44 -11.57 -14.94
CA SER A 355 15.27 -10.36 -15.08
C SER A 355 14.67 -9.40 -16.11
N THR A 356 14.54 -8.12 -15.77
CA THR A 356 14.09 -7.09 -16.73
C THR A 356 15.13 -6.74 -17.79
N ALA A 357 16.35 -7.29 -17.70
CA ALA A 357 17.34 -7.22 -18.76
C ALA A 357 17.02 -8.18 -19.92
N GLU A 358 16.25 -9.25 -19.66
CA GLU A 358 15.87 -10.24 -20.65
C GLU A 358 14.69 -9.74 -21.50
N GLN A 359 14.76 -10.00 -22.80
CA GLN A 359 13.80 -9.47 -23.78
C GLN A 359 12.32 -9.70 -23.44
N PRO A 360 11.85 -10.91 -23.04
CA PRO A 360 10.43 -11.11 -22.76
C PRO A 360 9.95 -10.33 -21.53
N PHE A 361 10.83 -10.01 -20.58
CA PHE A 361 10.48 -9.40 -19.29
C PHE A 361 10.84 -7.93 -19.18
N LYS A 362 11.59 -7.38 -20.14
CA LYS A 362 11.95 -5.95 -20.21
C LYS A 362 10.77 -4.99 -20.00
N PRO A 363 9.53 -5.25 -20.48
CA PRO A 363 8.40 -4.37 -20.22
C PRO A 363 8.05 -4.19 -18.73
N LEU A 364 8.43 -5.12 -17.84
CA LEU A 364 8.12 -5.06 -16.40
C LEU A 364 8.68 -3.81 -15.71
N VAL A 365 9.76 -3.19 -16.25
CA VAL A 365 10.29 -1.91 -15.71
C VAL A 365 9.26 -0.76 -15.75
N HIS A 366 8.19 -0.91 -16.53
CA HIS A 366 7.11 0.06 -16.62
C HIS A 366 5.94 -0.23 -15.66
N PHE A 367 5.98 -1.34 -14.92
CA PHE A 367 4.94 -1.76 -14.00
C PHE A 367 5.39 -1.69 -12.55
N GLN A 368 4.49 -1.23 -11.69
CA GLN A 368 4.59 -1.39 -10.24
C GLN A 368 3.68 -2.53 -9.78
N LEU A 369 4.15 -3.30 -8.81
CA LEU A 369 3.36 -4.34 -8.16
C LEU A 369 2.52 -3.72 -7.05
N LEU A 370 1.21 -3.97 -7.09
CA LEU A 370 0.27 -3.41 -6.12
C LEU A 370 -0.17 -4.44 -5.09
N GLU A 371 -0.66 -5.60 -5.53
CA GLU A 371 -1.25 -6.60 -4.65
C GLU A 371 -1.30 -7.98 -5.33
N CYS A 372 -1.52 -9.04 -4.55
CA CYS A 372 -1.99 -10.34 -5.04
C CYS A 372 -3.47 -10.56 -4.70
N THR A 373 -4.28 -10.89 -5.70
CA THR A 373 -5.71 -11.13 -5.50
C THR A 373 -5.96 -12.44 -4.72
N PRO A 374 -7.14 -12.61 -4.10
CA PRO A 374 -7.50 -13.89 -3.48
C PRO A 374 -7.52 -15.09 -4.45
N ALA A 375 -7.57 -14.85 -5.76
CA ALA A 375 -7.47 -15.86 -6.80
C ALA A 375 -6.01 -16.22 -7.17
N GLY A 376 -5.03 -15.53 -6.59
CA GLY A 376 -3.60 -15.72 -6.87
C GLY A 376 -3.16 -15.05 -8.17
N GLU A 377 -3.74 -13.91 -8.52
CA GLU A 377 -3.26 -13.06 -9.63
C GLU A 377 -2.45 -11.90 -9.08
N LEU A 378 -1.40 -11.48 -9.78
CA LEU A 378 -0.68 -10.25 -9.46
C LEU A 378 -1.35 -9.05 -10.12
N LEU A 379 -1.57 -8.00 -9.34
CA LEU A 379 -2.06 -6.71 -9.80
C LEU A 379 -0.88 -5.80 -10.13
N LEU A 380 -0.65 -5.56 -11.42
CA LEU A 380 0.45 -4.75 -11.92
C LEU A 380 -0.07 -3.46 -12.57
N ALA A 381 0.26 -2.30 -12.02
CA ALA A 381 -0.13 -1.02 -12.63
C ALA A 381 0.98 -0.46 -13.51
N HIS A 382 0.64 -0.10 -14.74
CA HIS A 382 1.60 0.55 -15.65
C HIS A 382 1.80 2.02 -15.22
N ARG A 383 3.03 2.38 -14.82
CA ARG A 383 3.40 3.67 -14.21
C ARG A 383 3.01 4.92 -15.04
N LYS A 384 3.00 4.82 -16.37
CA LYS A 384 2.64 5.92 -17.30
C LYS A 384 1.33 5.76 -18.06
N GLN A 385 0.90 4.53 -18.32
CA GLN A 385 -0.25 4.28 -19.18
C GLN A 385 -1.54 4.18 -18.37
N HIS A 386 -1.47 4.14 -17.03
CA HIS A 386 -2.63 4.09 -16.14
C HIS A 386 -3.57 2.92 -16.49
N LEU A 387 -2.98 1.75 -16.66
CA LEU A 387 -3.68 0.48 -16.88
C LEU A 387 -3.28 -0.51 -15.80
N LEU A 388 -4.23 -1.28 -15.30
CA LEU A 388 -4.00 -2.37 -14.36
C LEU A 388 -4.02 -3.71 -15.11
N LEU A 389 -2.89 -4.40 -15.13
CA LEU A 389 -2.77 -5.75 -15.65
C LEU A 389 -3.00 -6.76 -14.51
N ARG A 390 -4.00 -7.63 -14.69
CA ARG A 390 -4.17 -8.84 -13.85
C ARG A 390 -3.38 -9.97 -14.46
N MET A 391 -2.29 -10.35 -13.82
CA MET A 391 -1.39 -11.39 -14.30
C MET A 391 -1.62 -12.69 -13.51
N PRO A 392 -2.10 -13.77 -14.15
CA PRO A 392 -2.31 -15.03 -13.46
C PRO A 392 -0.98 -15.62 -13.01
N VAL A 393 -0.92 -16.10 -11.77
CA VAL A 393 0.21 -16.90 -11.29
C VAL A 393 -0.18 -18.37 -11.39
N PRO A 394 0.56 -19.19 -12.16
CA PRO A 394 0.29 -20.61 -12.25
C PRO A 394 0.50 -21.32 -10.91
N HIS A 395 -0.25 -22.40 -10.69
CA HIS A 395 -0.07 -23.24 -9.49
C HIS A 395 1.34 -23.84 -9.45
N ASP A 396 1.95 -24.15 -10.59
CA ASP A 396 3.36 -24.55 -10.66
C ASP A 396 4.23 -23.35 -11.10
N LEU A 397 5.29 -23.06 -10.34
CA LEU A 397 6.17 -21.93 -10.61
C LEU A 397 7.05 -22.15 -11.84
N ASP A 398 7.23 -23.38 -12.30
CA ASP A 398 7.98 -23.67 -13.53
C ASP A 398 7.30 -23.02 -14.76
N GLY A 399 5.98 -22.84 -14.72
CA GLY A 399 5.21 -22.13 -15.74
C GLY A 399 5.16 -20.61 -15.60
N LEU A 400 5.72 -20.03 -14.52
CA LEU A 400 5.54 -18.61 -14.21
C LEU A 400 6.13 -17.70 -15.30
N ALA A 401 7.34 -17.99 -15.75
CA ALA A 401 8.00 -17.20 -16.81
C ALA A 401 7.16 -17.14 -18.09
N ALA A 402 6.61 -18.27 -18.53
CA ALA A 402 5.74 -18.34 -19.69
C ALA A 402 4.42 -17.57 -19.49
N ALA A 403 3.84 -17.64 -18.29
CA ALA A 403 2.62 -16.89 -17.95
C ALA A 403 2.87 -15.37 -17.98
N VAL A 404 4.00 -14.91 -17.45
CA VAL A 404 4.41 -13.49 -17.48
C VAL A 404 4.63 -13.03 -18.91
N GLU A 405 5.39 -13.78 -19.71
CA GLU A 405 5.63 -13.44 -21.11
C GLU A 405 4.32 -13.38 -21.91
N ALA A 406 3.42 -14.34 -21.73
CA ALA A 406 2.10 -14.34 -22.37
C ALA A 406 1.27 -13.10 -21.98
N ALA A 407 1.28 -12.72 -20.69
CA ALA A 407 0.58 -11.54 -20.22
C ALA A 407 1.14 -10.24 -20.85
N LEU A 408 2.45 -10.11 -20.91
CA LEU A 408 3.10 -8.94 -21.50
C LEU A 408 2.88 -8.86 -23.02
N LYS A 409 2.86 -10.00 -23.73
CA LYS A 409 2.51 -10.04 -25.17
C LYS A 409 1.05 -9.65 -25.40
N GLY A 410 0.12 -10.12 -24.55
CA GLY A 410 -1.30 -9.80 -24.63
C GLY A 410 -1.62 -8.32 -24.40
N TYR A 411 -0.82 -7.66 -23.56
CA TYR A 411 -1.03 -6.28 -23.12
C TYR A 411 -1.25 -5.29 -24.27
N GLY A 412 -0.44 -5.38 -25.34
CA GLY A 412 -0.53 -4.45 -26.48
C GLY A 412 -1.87 -4.51 -27.22
N ARG A 413 -2.42 -5.72 -27.38
CA ARG A 413 -3.70 -5.97 -28.04
C ARG A 413 -4.85 -5.43 -27.19
N GLU A 414 -4.89 -5.78 -25.91
CA GLU A 414 -5.93 -5.32 -24.98
C GLU A 414 -5.90 -3.81 -24.79
N ARG A 415 -4.72 -3.21 -24.65
CA ARG A 415 -4.55 -1.76 -24.62
C ARG A 415 -5.15 -1.09 -25.86
N THR A 416 -4.96 -1.68 -27.03
CA THR A 416 -5.49 -1.12 -28.30
C THR A 416 -7.01 -1.18 -28.32
N ALA A 417 -7.62 -2.24 -27.78
CA ALA A 417 -9.07 -2.32 -27.62
C ALA A 417 -9.59 -1.25 -26.66
N LEU A 418 -8.96 -1.08 -25.49
CA LEU A 418 -9.31 -0.03 -24.53
C LEU A 418 -9.16 1.38 -25.13
N LYS A 419 -8.12 1.62 -25.93
CA LYS A 419 -7.96 2.92 -26.62
C LYS A 419 -9.11 3.22 -27.57
N LYS A 420 -9.64 2.21 -28.27
CA LYS A 420 -10.80 2.39 -29.16
C LYS A 420 -12.07 2.69 -28.36
N GLN A 421 -12.22 2.07 -27.19
CA GLN A 421 -13.39 2.25 -26.34
C GLN A 421 -13.40 3.61 -25.61
N TYR A 422 -12.26 4.02 -25.04
CA TYR A 422 -12.19 5.19 -24.15
C TYR A 422 -11.56 6.43 -24.80
N ALA A 423 -10.89 6.30 -25.94
CA ALA A 423 -10.16 7.39 -26.61
C ALA A 423 -9.32 8.25 -25.65
N PRO A 424 -8.41 7.66 -24.85
CA PRO A 424 -7.68 8.38 -23.81
C PRO A 424 -6.78 9.46 -24.41
N VAL A 425 -6.72 10.61 -23.75
CA VAL A 425 -5.81 11.73 -24.09
C VAL A 425 -4.65 11.70 -23.11
N ASN A 426 -3.41 11.62 -23.60
CA ASN A 426 -2.20 11.48 -22.77
C ASN A 426 -2.29 10.39 -21.68
N TRP A 427 -2.91 9.26 -22.02
CA TRP A 427 -3.15 8.13 -21.10
C TRP A 427 -4.07 8.44 -19.92
N LEU A 428 -4.75 9.59 -19.92
CA LEU A 428 -5.83 9.86 -19.01
C LEU A 428 -7.12 9.21 -19.55
N TRP A 429 -7.54 8.14 -18.89
CA TRP A 429 -8.77 7.42 -19.21
C TRP A 429 -9.94 8.11 -18.52
N ARG A 430 -10.89 8.62 -19.29
CA ARG A 430 -12.07 9.31 -18.75
C ARG A 430 -13.21 8.31 -18.66
N ASP A 431 -13.94 8.32 -17.55
CA ASP A 431 -15.16 7.55 -17.40
C ASP A 431 -16.35 8.45 -17.06
N SER A 432 -17.48 8.19 -17.69
CA SER A 432 -18.75 8.89 -17.44
C SER A 432 -19.87 7.92 -17.08
N SER A 433 -19.55 6.64 -16.86
CA SER A 433 -20.54 5.58 -16.66
C SER A 433 -20.68 5.16 -15.21
N ALA A 434 -19.62 5.22 -14.41
CA ALA A 434 -19.66 4.93 -12.99
C ALA A 434 -20.41 6.03 -12.21
N ALA A 435 -21.10 5.62 -11.14
CA ALA A 435 -21.59 6.56 -10.14
C ALA A 435 -20.41 7.29 -9.47
N VAL A 436 -20.55 8.59 -9.20
CA VAL A 436 -19.49 9.41 -8.59
C VAL A 436 -20.01 9.96 -7.27
N ASN A 437 -19.38 9.54 -6.18
CA ASN A 437 -19.73 9.94 -4.83
C ASN A 437 -18.61 10.81 -4.26
N HIS A 438 -18.95 11.95 -3.64
CA HIS A 438 -17.99 12.79 -2.96
C HIS A 438 -18.13 12.50 -1.46
N LEU A 439 -17.08 11.91 -0.87
CA LEU A 439 -17.07 11.49 0.52
C LEU A 439 -16.62 12.62 1.43
#